data_AF-A0A7V4L9F7-F1
#
_entry.id   AF-A0A7V4L9F7-F1
#
_cell.length_a   1.000
_cell.length_b   1.000
_cell.length_c   1.000
_cell.angle_alpha   90.00
_cell.angle_beta   90.00
_cell.angle_gamma   90.00
#
_symmetry.space_group_name_H-M   'P 1'
#
loop_
_entity.id
_entity.type
_entity.pdbx_description
1 polymer ?
#
loop_
_entity_poly.entity_id
_entity_poly.type
_entity_poly.pdbx_seq_one_letter_code
_entity_poly.pdbx_strand_id
1 'polypeptide(L)'
;QVTITFHGHEALAAHFQATELRGFEYFVQGARAEDLPVIVPRICGVCSTAHHIAAVKALEHVFDVTPPPKAVHIRELMMLGQLIQNQATIWRGAQVV
;
A
#
# COMPACT_ATOMS: atom_id res chain seq x y z
N GLN A 1 13.09 -7.15 -10.67
CA GLN A 1 13.70 -7.56 -11.96
C GLN A 1 12.62 -8.07 -12.90
N VAL A 2 12.73 -7.77 -14.20
CA VAL A 2 11.90 -8.38 -15.26
C VAL A 2 12.82 -9.03 -16.28
N THR A 3 12.55 -10.29 -16.63
CA THR A 3 13.27 -11.03 -17.68
C THR A 3 12.28 -11.43 -18.76
N ILE A 4 12.58 -11.10 -20.02
CA ILE A 4 11.71 -11.40 -21.16
C ILE A 4 12.49 -12.29 -22.14
N THR A 5 11.86 -13.39 -22.57
CA THR A 5 12.39 -14.32 -23.57
C THR A 5 11.74 -14.03 -24.91
N PHE A 6 12.54 -13.85 -25.96
CA PHE A 6 12.07 -13.53 -27.31
C PHE A 6 12.38 -14.65 -28.31
N HIS A 7 11.57 -14.74 -29.37
CA HIS A 7 11.88 -15.48 -30.59
C HIS A 7 11.68 -14.56 -31.80
N GLY A 8 12.78 -14.11 -32.40
CA GLY A 8 12.74 -13.03 -33.39
C GLY A 8 12.21 -11.73 -32.76
N HIS A 9 11.14 -11.19 -33.33
CA HIS A 9 10.46 -9.97 -32.83
C HIS A 9 9.30 -10.26 -31.86
N GLU A 10 9.04 -11.53 -31.57
CA GLU A 10 7.91 -11.94 -30.73
C GLU A 10 8.38 -12.26 -29.31
N ALA A 11 7.73 -11.69 -28.30
CA ALA A 11 7.97 -12.02 -26.90
C ALA A 11 7.23 -13.33 -26.56
N LEU A 12 7.97 -14.36 -26.14
CA LEU A 12 7.41 -15.66 -25.79
C LEU A 12 7.05 -15.77 -24.31
N ALA A 13 7.85 -15.18 -23.42
CA ALA A 13 7.62 -15.24 -21.98
C ALA A 13 8.17 -14.01 -21.27
N ALA A 14 7.55 -13.63 -20.16
CA ALA A 14 8.04 -12.61 -19.24
C ALA A 14 7.97 -13.13 -17.81
N HIS A 15 9.04 -12.92 -17.04
CA HIS A 15 9.17 -13.29 -15.64
C HIS A 15 9.42 -12.03 -14.82
N PHE A 16 8.53 -11.74 -13.87
CA PHE A 16 8.70 -10.67 -12.90
C PHE A 16 9.16 -11.25 -11.56
N GLN A 17 10.22 -10.68 -10.99
CA GLN A 17 10.74 -11.05 -9.68
C GLN A 17 10.92 -9.80 -8.82
N ALA A 18 10.14 -9.68 -7.74
CA ALA A 18 10.42 -8.73 -6.68
C ALA A 18 11.51 -9.29 -5.77
N THR A 19 12.62 -8.58 -5.64
CA THR A 19 13.82 -9.06 -4.92
C THR A 19 13.98 -8.41 -3.54
N GLU A 20 13.29 -7.29 -3.32
CA GLU A 20 13.36 -6.48 -2.13
C GLU A 20 12.37 -6.98 -1.07
N LEU A 21 12.88 -7.65 -0.03
CA LEU A 21 12.10 -8.05 1.13
C LEU A 21 12.42 -7.14 2.32
N ARG A 22 11.41 -6.44 2.85
CA ARG A 22 11.54 -5.63 4.08
C ARG A 22 11.03 -6.32 5.35
N GLY A 23 10.23 -7.38 5.22
CA GLY A 23 9.82 -8.20 6.35
C GLY A 23 8.86 -7.52 7.35
N PHE A 24 7.93 -6.67 6.88
CA PHE A 24 6.98 -5.95 7.76
C PHE A 24 6.16 -6.87 8.67
N GLU A 25 5.90 -8.10 8.25
CA GLU A 25 5.22 -9.12 9.05
C GLU A 25 5.98 -9.46 10.33
N TYR A 26 7.32 -9.44 10.30
CA TYR A 26 8.14 -9.65 11.50
C TYR A 26 8.15 -8.44 12.42
N PHE A 27 8.03 -7.22 11.88
CA PHE A 27 7.99 -5.99 12.70
C PHE A 27 6.69 -5.85 13.51
N VAL A 28 5.61 -6.47 13.06
CA VAL A 28 4.33 -6.41 13.77
C VAL A 28 4.16 -7.53 14.80
N GLN A 29 5.01 -8.56 14.78
CA GLN A 29 5.00 -9.61 15.79
C GLN A 29 5.44 -9.07 17.14
N GLY A 30 4.59 -9.20 18.17
CA GLY A 30 4.85 -8.71 19.52
C GLY A 30 4.72 -7.18 19.67
N ALA A 31 4.44 -6.45 18.59
CA ALA A 31 4.12 -5.03 18.65
C ALA A 31 2.75 -4.83 19.32
N ARG A 32 2.56 -3.65 19.95
CA ARG A 32 1.25 -3.27 20.47
C ARG A 32 0.31 -3.03 19.29
N ALA A 33 -0.92 -3.50 19.39
CA ALA A 33 -1.88 -3.44 18.30
C ALA A 33 -2.14 -1.98 17.86
N GLU A 34 -2.20 -1.06 18.82
CA GLU A 34 -2.36 0.38 18.61
C GLU A 34 -1.19 1.05 17.87
N ASP A 35 -0.01 0.43 17.79
CA ASP A 35 1.13 0.96 17.04
C ASP A 35 1.07 0.61 15.54
N LEU A 36 0.21 -0.35 15.14
CA LEU A 36 0.09 -0.79 13.74
C LEU A 36 -0.23 0.34 12.76
N PRO A 37 -1.12 1.31 13.05
CA PRO A 37 -1.38 2.44 12.14
C PRO A 37 -0.16 3.36 11.95
N VAL A 38 0.90 3.22 12.74
CA VAL A 38 2.17 3.96 12.58
C VAL A 38 3.20 3.13 11.82
N ILE A 39 3.25 1.81 12.08
CA ILE A 39 4.22 0.89 11.47
C ILE A 39 3.82 0.55 10.02
N VAL A 40 2.57 0.14 9.80
CA VAL A 40 2.05 -0.39 8.53
C VAL A 40 2.13 0.62 7.36
N PRO A 41 1.93 1.94 7.55
CA PRO A 41 2.11 2.92 6.46
C PRO A 41 3.52 2.96 5.85
N ARG A 42 4.53 2.39 6.52
CA ARG A 42 5.90 2.34 5.99
C ARG A 42 6.12 1.23 4.97
N ILE A 43 5.13 0.34 4.75
CA ILE A 43 5.16 -0.65 3.67
C ILE A 43 5.37 0.05 2.33
N CYS A 44 4.62 1.11 2.07
CA CYS A 44 4.75 1.89 0.85
C CYS A 44 4.62 3.40 1.14
N GLY A 45 5.64 4.16 0.78
CA GLY A 45 5.65 5.62 0.96
C GLY A 45 4.70 6.36 0.01
N VAL A 46 4.24 5.71 -1.06
CA VAL A 46 3.29 6.28 -2.02
C VAL A 46 1.87 6.16 -1.50
N CYS A 47 1.39 4.95 -1.23
CA CYS A 47 0.03 4.70 -0.73
C CYS A 47 -0.06 4.64 0.81
N SER A 48 0.71 5.48 1.50
CA SER A 48 0.82 5.49 2.97
C SER A 48 -0.54 5.60 3.67
N THR A 49 -1.46 6.43 3.15
CA THR A 49 -2.80 6.63 3.73
C THR A 49 -3.66 5.37 3.63
N ALA A 50 -3.56 4.64 2.52
CA ALA A 50 -4.31 3.41 2.32
C ALA A 50 -3.87 2.33 3.31
N HIS A 51 -2.55 2.20 3.52
CA HIS A 51 -1.98 1.30 4.52
C HIS A 51 -2.38 1.69 5.96
N HIS A 52 -2.42 2.99 6.28
CA HIS A 52 -2.90 3.47 7.57
C HIS A 52 -4.35 3.06 7.84
N ILE A 53 -5.25 3.33 6.88
CA ILE A 53 -6.67 3.00 7.01
C ILE A 53 -6.89 1.48 7.06
N ALA A 54 -6.12 0.70 6.29
CA ALA A 54 -6.17 -0.75 6.35
C ALA A 54 -5.79 -1.29 7.74
N ALA A 55 -4.73 -0.76 8.37
CA ALA A 55 -4.34 -1.12 9.72
C ALA A 55 -5.45 -0.78 10.74
N VAL A 56 -6.03 0.42 10.65
CA VAL A 56 -7.14 0.83 11.53
C VAL A 56 -8.34 -0.10 11.37
N LYS A 57 -8.74 -0.45 10.14
CA LYS A 57 -9.85 -1.36 9.89
C LYS A 57 -9.58 -2.77 10.41
N ALA A 58 -8.34 -3.24 10.35
CA ALA A 58 -7.95 -4.53 10.93
C ALA A 58 -8.10 -4.51 12.46
N LEU A 59 -7.68 -3.43 13.13
CA LEU A 59 -7.86 -3.27 14.57
C LEU A 59 -9.33 -3.16 14.97
N GLU A 60 -10.13 -2.42 14.21
CA GLU A 60 -11.58 -2.33 14.43
C GLU A 60 -12.25 -3.69 14.38
N HIS A 61 -11.84 -4.54 13.43
CA HIS A 61 -12.34 -5.91 13.34
C HIS A 61 -11.89 -6.78 14.52
N VAL A 62 -10.62 -6.66 14.95
CA VAL A 62 -10.08 -7.43 16.09
C VAL A 62 -10.73 -7.04 17.42
N PHE A 63 -11.04 -5.76 17.60
CA PHE A 63 -11.61 -5.22 18.84
C PHE A 63 -13.14 -5.06 18.80
N ASP A 64 -13.81 -5.49 17.72
CA ASP A 64 -15.25 -5.34 17.50
C ASP A 64 -15.75 -3.89 17.67
N VAL A 65 -14.99 -2.95 17.10
CA VAL A 65 -15.28 -1.51 17.17
C VAL A 65 -15.96 -1.05 15.89
N THR A 66 -17.14 -0.44 16.03
CA THR A 66 -17.80 0.26 14.93
C THR A 66 -17.43 1.74 14.93
N PRO A 67 -16.79 2.27 13.87
CA PRO A 67 -16.45 3.68 13.81
C PRO A 67 -17.71 4.56 13.70
N PRO A 68 -17.72 5.76 14.29
CA PRO A 68 -18.83 6.69 14.11
C PRO A 68 -18.89 7.17 12.65
N PRO A 69 -20.08 7.55 12.12
CA PRO A 69 -20.23 7.96 10.71
C PRO A 69 -19.27 9.07 10.27
N LYS A 70 -18.95 10.01 11.17
CA LYS A 70 -17.97 11.08 10.91
C LYS A 70 -16.57 10.54 10.61
N ALA A 71 -16.14 9.49 11.32
CA ALA A 71 -14.83 8.88 11.08
C ALA A 71 -14.80 8.19 9.71
N VAL A 72 -15.90 7.59 9.28
CA VAL A 72 -16.03 7.00 7.94
C VAL A 72 -15.85 8.06 6.85
N HIS A 73 -16.58 9.18 6.92
CA HIS A 73 -16.45 10.26 5.93
C HIS A 73 -15.04 10.89 5.90
N ILE A 74 -14.39 11.04 7.06
CA ILE A 74 -13.00 11.52 7.12
C ILE A 74 -12.07 10.55 6.38
N ARG A 75 -12.23 9.24 6.59
CA ARG A 75 -11.43 8.21 5.91
C ARG A 75 -11.66 8.21 4.40
N GLU A 76 -12.89 8.41 3.96
CA GLU A 76 -13.21 8.55 2.53
C GLU A 76 -12.52 9.76 1.92
N LEU A 77 -12.57 10.91 2.59
CA LEU A 77 -11.88 12.12 2.13
C LEU A 77 -10.36 11.92 2.08
N MET A 78 -9.78 11.26 3.10
CA MET A 78 -8.36 10.90 3.11
C MET A 78 -7.99 10.00 1.93
N MET A 79 -8.83 9.01 1.60
CA MET A 79 -8.62 8.13 0.44
C MET A 79 -8.71 8.88 -0.90
N LEU A 80 -9.65 9.80 -1.05
CA LEU A 80 -9.74 10.66 -2.24
C LEU A 80 -8.48 11.53 -2.38
N GLY A 81 -8.01 12.13 -1.29
CA GLY A 81 -6.75 12.88 -1.27
C GLY A 81 -5.54 12.03 -1.68
N GLN A 82 -5.45 10.80 -1.17
CA GLN A 82 -4.41 9.84 -1.52
C GLN A 82 -4.42 9.47 -3.01
N LEU A 83 -5.60 9.28 -3.61
CA LEU A 83 -5.73 8.99 -5.04
C LEU A 83 -5.22 10.17 -5.90
N ILE A 84 -5.66 11.38 -5.57
CA ILE A 84 -5.22 12.60 -6.28
C ILE A 84 -3.71 12.78 -6.15
N GLN A 85 -3.17 12.65 -4.94
CA GLN A 85 -1.74 12.80 -4.69
C GLN A 85 -0.91 11.75 -5.43
N ASN A 86 -1.33 10.48 -5.42
CA ASN A 86 -0.65 9.41 -6.17
C ASN A 86 -0.63 9.71 -7.67
N GLN A 87 -1.77 10.11 -8.23
CA GLN A 87 -1.87 10.40 -9.66
C GLN A 87 -1.04 11.62 -10.06
N ALA A 88 -1.02 12.66 -9.22
CA ALA A 88 -0.27 13.88 -9.49
C ALA A 88 1.24 13.68 -9.42
N THR A 89 1.72 12.84 -8.49
CA THR A 89 3.16 12.74 -8.17
C THR A 89 3.86 11.54 -8.79
N ILE A 90 3.16 10.41 -9.00
CA ILE A 90 3.79 9.17 -9.49
C ILE A 90 3.49 8.94 -10.97
N TRP A 91 2.22 9.05 -11.37
CA TRP A 91 1.82 8.71 -12.75
C TRP A 91 2.36 9.68 -13.80
N ARG A 92 2.58 10.97 -13.46
CA ARG A 92 3.25 11.90 -14.39
C ARG A 92 4.74 11.63 -14.57
N GLY A 93 5.40 10.96 -13.62
CA GLY A 93 6.83 10.61 -13.73
C GLY A 93 7.10 9.39 -14.60
N ALA A 94 6.13 8.47 -14.73
CA ALA A 94 6.24 7.25 -15.52
C ALA A 94 6.06 7.46 -17.05
N GLN A 95 5.74 8.68 -17.50
CA GLN A 95 5.67 9.04 -18.93
C GLN A 95 6.90 9.80 -19.44
N VAL A 96 7.91 10.04 -18.59
CA VAL A 96 9.12 10.81 -18.94
C VAL A 96 10.42 9.98 -18.81
N VAL A 97 10.30 8.66 -18.71
CA VAL A 97 11.39 7.69 -18.87
C VAL A 97 11.06 6.69 -19.95
#